data_AF-A0A0T5VQL2-F1
#
_entry.id   AF-A0A0T5VQL2-F1
#
_cell.length_a   1.000
_cell.length_b   1.000
_cell.length_c   1.000
_cell.angle_alpha   90.00
_cell.angle_beta   90.00
_cell.angle_gamma   90.00
#
_symmetry.space_group_name_H-M   'P 1'
#
loop_
_entity.id
_entity.type
_entity.pdbx_description
1 polymer ?
#
loop_
_entity_poly.entity_id
_entity_poly.type
_entity_poly.pdbx_seq_one_letter_code
_entity_poly.pdbx_strand_id
1 'polypeptide(L)'
;MKKLITIFCVIFWAGLIGGISFLEAPLKFQAPGITIPLGLGIGQLVFQALNKIEIVLLIIILVCSLPAPLKNFHSILLFSVTILLIADTFWLLPILDERAKLVLAGNAPIKSYHHILYIIIDTIKFLSLIVLGFLSLKSLYHEKRYS
;
A
#
# COMPACT_ATOMS: atom_id res chain seq x y z
N MET A 1 17.20 -14.58 10.96
CA MET A 1 15.73 -14.54 11.10
C MET A 1 15.13 -13.18 10.77
N LYS A 2 15.55 -12.07 11.43
CA LYS A 2 15.01 -10.72 11.16
C LYS A 2 14.98 -10.31 9.68
N LYS A 3 16.08 -10.54 8.93
CA LYS A 3 16.13 -10.29 7.47
C LYS A 3 15.07 -11.04 6.67
N LEU A 4 14.84 -12.33 6.98
CA LEU A 4 13.82 -13.14 6.30
C LEU A 4 12.41 -12.62 6.58
N ILE A 5 12.15 -12.22 7.83
CA ILE A 5 10.87 -11.61 8.24
C ILE A 5 10.65 -10.31 7.44
N THR A 6 11.64 -9.43 7.38
CA THR A 6 11.55 -8.19 6.59
C THR A 6 11.26 -8.47 5.11
N ILE A 7 11.99 -9.40 4.50
CA ILE A 7 11.79 -9.78 3.09
C ILE A 7 10.37 -10.29 2.86
N PHE A 8 9.90 -11.19 3.73
CA PHE A 8 8.54 -11.71 3.67
C PHE A 8 7.50 -10.59 3.78
N CYS A 9 7.61 -9.72 4.79
CA CYS A 9 6.69 -8.61 4.98
C CYS A 9 6.66 -7.65 3.79
N VAL A 10 7.80 -7.33 3.19
CA VAL A 10 7.88 -6.44 2.01
C VAL A 10 7.20 -7.06 0.78
N ILE A 11 7.49 -8.33 0.48
CA ILE A 11 6.90 -9.02 -0.68
C ILE A 11 5.40 -9.25 -0.46
N PHE A 12 5.01 -9.64 0.76
CA PHE A 12 3.61 -9.83 1.13
C PHE A 12 2.82 -8.51 1.01
N TRP A 13 3.39 -7.41 1.49
CA TRP A 13 2.79 -6.08 1.35
C TRP A 13 2.60 -5.69 -0.12
N ALA A 14 3.62 -5.88 -0.97
CA ALA A 14 3.48 -5.65 -2.40
C ALA A 14 2.35 -6.49 -3.00
N GLY A 15 2.24 -7.77 -2.64
CA GLY A 15 1.18 -8.66 -3.08
C GLY A 15 -0.23 -8.20 -2.66
N LEU A 16 -0.38 -7.69 -1.44
CA LEU A 16 -1.65 -7.12 -0.96
C LEU A 16 -2.08 -5.91 -1.78
N ILE A 17 -1.17 -4.96 -2.02
CA ILE A 17 -1.46 -3.79 -2.87
C ILE A 17 -1.80 -4.23 -4.30
N GLY A 18 -1.01 -5.14 -4.88
CA GLY A 18 -1.26 -5.72 -6.20
C GLY A 18 -2.65 -6.35 -6.32
N GLY A 19 -3.04 -7.16 -5.34
CA GLY A 19 -4.32 -7.85 -5.33
C GLY A 19 -5.52 -6.94 -5.03
N ILE A 20 -5.38 -5.99 -4.10
CA ILE A 20 -6.51 -5.15 -3.69
C ILE A 20 -6.64 -3.93 -4.60
N SER A 21 -5.59 -3.14 -4.74
CA SER A 21 -5.67 -1.85 -5.45
C SER A 21 -5.75 -2.00 -6.97
N PHE A 22 -5.03 -2.97 -7.54
CA PHE A 22 -4.94 -3.13 -9.00
C PHE A 22 -5.86 -4.21 -9.56
N LEU A 23 -6.21 -5.23 -8.78
CA LEU A 23 -7.09 -6.31 -9.23
C LEU A 23 -8.51 -6.16 -8.68
N GLU A 24 -8.72 -6.17 -7.36
CA GLU A 24 -10.06 -6.10 -6.76
C GLU A 24 -10.79 -4.79 -7.08
N ALA A 25 -10.14 -3.65 -6.87
CA ALA A 25 -10.77 -2.35 -6.97
C ALA A 25 -11.41 -2.06 -8.35
N PRO A 26 -10.79 -2.38 -9.50
CA PRO A 26 -11.45 -2.23 -10.80
C PRO A 26 -12.41 -3.38 -11.12
N LEU A 27 -12.11 -4.64 -10.77
CA LEU A 27 -12.93 -5.79 -11.15
C LEU A 27 -14.27 -5.83 -10.40
N LYS A 28 -14.34 -5.34 -9.16
CA LYS A 28 -15.58 -5.36 -8.38
C LYS A 28 -16.73 -4.62 -9.06
N PHE A 29 -16.44 -3.59 -9.84
CA PHE A 29 -17.45 -2.82 -10.59
C PHE A 29 -17.91 -3.50 -11.88
N GLN A 30 -17.29 -4.63 -12.26
CA GLN A 30 -17.67 -5.43 -13.42
C GLN A 30 -18.59 -6.61 -13.07
N ALA A 31 -18.82 -6.85 -11.76
CA ALA A 31 -19.64 -7.95 -11.30
C ALA A 31 -21.13 -7.76 -11.66
N PRO A 32 -21.86 -8.80 -12.11
CA PRO A 32 -23.30 -8.71 -12.36
C PRO A 32 -24.06 -8.27 -11.10
N GLY A 33 -24.96 -7.29 -11.24
CA GLY A 33 -25.77 -6.78 -10.14
C GLY A 33 -25.06 -5.77 -9.21
N ILE A 34 -23.81 -5.39 -9.50
CA ILE A 34 -23.13 -4.35 -8.73
C ILE A 34 -23.69 -2.96 -9.04
N THR A 35 -23.86 -2.14 -8.00
CA THR A 35 -24.19 -0.71 -8.14
C THR A 35 -23.02 0.13 -7.66
N ILE A 36 -22.93 1.39 -8.14
CA ILE A 36 -21.87 2.31 -7.73
C ILE A 36 -21.83 2.51 -6.20
N PRO A 37 -22.97 2.76 -5.51
CA PRO A 37 -22.97 2.88 -4.05
C PRO A 37 -22.45 1.61 -3.36
N LEU A 38 -22.87 0.43 -3.81
CA LEU A 38 -22.44 -0.84 -3.23
C LEU A 38 -20.93 -1.06 -3.42
N GLY A 39 -20.40 -0.82 -4.63
CA GLY A 39 -18.96 -0.96 -4.90
C GLY A 39 -18.10 0.06 -4.14
N LEU A 40 -18.60 1.27 -3.92
CA LEU A 40 -17.94 2.28 -3.08
C LEU A 40 -17.92 1.87 -1.60
N GLY A 41 -19.04 1.38 -1.07
CA GLY A 41 -19.11 0.89 0.32
C GLY A 41 -18.16 -0.27 0.58
N ILE A 42 -18.09 -1.24 -0.34
CA ILE A 42 -17.10 -2.33 -0.29
C ILE A 42 -15.68 -1.77 -0.33
N GLY A 43 -15.42 -0.81 -1.23
CA GLY A 43 -14.13 -0.13 -1.33
C GLY A 43 -13.70 0.50 -0.01
N GLN A 44 -14.56 1.27 0.65
CA GLN A 44 -14.23 1.92 1.93
C GLN A 44 -13.76 0.90 2.97
N LEU A 45 -14.48 -0.21 3.12
CA LEU A 45 -14.13 -1.25 4.08
C LEU A 45 -12.79 -1.92 3.75
N VAL A 46 -12.61 -2.32 2.50
CA VAL A 46 -11.42 -3.04 2.05
C VAL A 46 -10.17 -2.15 2.14
N PHE A 47 -10.25 -0.89 1.70
CA PHE A 47 -9.11 0.04 1.76
C PHE A 47 -8.77 0.46 3.19
N GLN A 48 -9.74 0.64 4.08
CA GLN A 48 -9.48 0.88 5.50
C GLN A 48 -8.81 -0.33 6.17
N ALA A 49 -9.23 -1.55 5.81
CA ALA A 49 -8.59 -2.77 6.30
C ALA A 49 -7.16 -2.91 5.76
N LEU A 50 -6.97 -2.67 4.46
CA LEU A 50 -5.65 -2.65 3.83
C LEU A 50 -4.72 -1.67 4.57
N ASN A 51 -5.14 -0.41 4.75
CA ASN A 51 -4.31 0.61 5.41
C ASN A 51 -3.86 0.19 6.82
N LYS A 52 -4.74 -0.44 7.62
CA LYS A 52 -4.36 -0.99 8.94
C LYS A 52 -3.29 -2.08 8.82
N ILE A 53 -3.42 -2.98 7.85
CA ILE A 53 -2.45 -4.04 7.59
C ILE A 53 -1.11 -3.44 7.12
N GLU A 54 -1.14 -2.43 6.24
CA GLU A 54 0.05 -1.72 5.78
C GLU A 54 0.83 -1.11 6.95
N ILE A 55 0.13 -0.46 7.90
CA ILE A 55 0.75 0.11 9.11
C ILE A 55 1.39 -1.00 9.97
N VAL A 56 0.70 -2.13 10.18
CA VAL A 56 1.24 -3.25 10.95
C VAL A 56 2.50 -3.81 10.28
N LEU A 57 2.46 -4.03 8.97
CA LEU A 57 3.61 -4.52 8.19
C LEU A 57 4.79 -3.54 8.26
N LEU A 58 4.53 -2.24 8.15
CA LEU A 58 5.56 -1.21 8.29
C LEU A 58 6.23 -1.27 9.67
N ILE A 59 5.45 -1.36 10.76
CA ILE A 59 5.97 -1.47 12.12
C ILE A 59 6.89 -2.69 12.26
N ILE A 60 6.45 -3.85 11.76
CA ILE A 60 7.26 -5.08 11.80
C ILE A 60 8.58 -4.90 11.03
N ILE A 61 8.53 -4.29 9.85
CA ILE A 61 9.72 -4.02 9.02
C ILE A 61 10.68 -3.09 9.76
N LEU A 62 10.20 -2.01 10.37
CA LEU A 62 11.01 -1.05 11.11
C LEU A 62 11.68 -1.71 12.33
N VAL A 63 10.92 -2.46 13.14
CA VAL A 63 11.46 -3.18 14.32
C VAL A 63 12.52 -4.20 13.91
N CYS A 64 12.34 -4.89 12.78
CA CYS A 64 13.31 -5.87 12.29
C CYS A 64 14.56 -5.24 11.66
N SER A 65 14.48 -3.96 11.25
CA SER A 65 15.53 -3.27 10.50
C SER A 65 16.36 -2.28 11.33
N LEU A 66 15.97 -1.98 12.57
CA LEU A 66 16.71 -1.04 13.43
C LEU A 66 17.89 -1.71 14.18
N PRO A 67 19.00 -0.97 14.41
CA PRO A 67 19.34 0.35 13.86
C PRO A 67 20.11 0.21 12.54
N ALA A 68 19.47 0.51 11.41
CA ALA A 68 20.14 0.63 10.11
C ALA A 68 20.43 2.10 9.81
N PRO A 69 21.66 2.47 9.43
CA PRO A 69 21.97 3.85 9.04
C PRO A 69 21.23 4.25 7.76
N LEU A 70 20.70 5.48 7.73
CA LEU A 70 20.02 6.12 6.59
C LEU A 70 20.98 6.49 5.44
N LYS A 71 21.94 5.62 5.10
CA LYS A 71 22.91 5.85 4.02
C LYS A 71 22.72 4.91 2.84
N ASN A 72 22.03 3.79 3.06
CA ASN A 72 21.85 2.76 2.03
C ASN A 72 20.58 3.02 1.24
N PHE A 73 20.63 2.74 -0.07
CA PHE A 73 19.49 2.87 -0.98
C PHE A 73 18.21 2.17 -0.47
N HIS A 74 18.35 1.01 0.21
CA HIS A 74 17.24 0.30 0.86
C HIS A 74 16.51 1.16 1.90
N SER A 75 17.26 1.92 2.70
CA SER A 75 16.72 2.74 3.77
C SER A 75 16.00 3.96 3.21
N ILE A 76 16.51 4.54 2.12
CA ILE A 76 15.85 5.64 1.39
C ILE A 76 14.52 5.17 0.80
N LEU A 77 14.48 3.99 0.16
CA LEU A 77 13.23 3.42 -0.37
C LEU A 77 12.21 3.15 0.73
N LEU A 78 12.63 2.53 1.85
CA LEU A 78 11.75 2.27 2.98
C LEU A 78 11.19 3.56 3.59
N PHE A 79 12.04 4.59 3.71
CA PHE A 79 11.63 5.91 4.19
C PHE A 79 10.63 6.58 3.25
N SER A 80 10.86 6.50 1.93
CA SER A 80 9.92 6.99 0.92
C SER A 80 8.56 6.28 1.03
N VAL A 81 8.53 4.95 1.12
CA VAL A 81 7.29 4.16 1.32
C VAL A 81 6.58 4.57 2.61
N THR A 82 7.33 4.84 3.68
CA THR A 82 6.78 5.28 4.97
C THR A 82 6.07 6.62 4.84
N ILE A 83 6.69 7.60 4.17
CA ILE A 83 6.08 8.93 3.93
C ILE A 83 4.82 8.80 3.09
N LEU A 84 4.85 7.99 2.03
CA LEU A 84 3.69 7.78 1.17
C LEU A 84 2.52 7.15 1.95
N LEU A 85 2.80 6.14 2.80
CA LEU A 85 1.77 5.52 3.63
C LEU A 85 1.15 6.51 4.63
N ILE A 86 1.97 7.38 5.23
CA ILE A 86 1.48 8.43 6.16
C ILE A 86 0.59 9.42 5.41
N ALA A 87 0.99 9.84 4.21
CA ALA A 87 0.18 10.71 3.37
C ALA A 87 -1.16 10.06 2.98
N ASP A 88 -1.15 8.77 2.63
CA ASP A 88 -2.37 8.02 2.35
C ASP A 88 -3.28 7.95 3.59
N THR A 89 -2.72 7.53 4.73
CA THR A 89 -3.45 7.30 5.98
C THR A 89 -4.15 8.56 6.50
N PHE A 90 -3.43 9.68 6.55
CA PHE A 90 -3.91 10.88 7.25
C PHE A 90 -4.50 11.93 6.32
N TRP A 91 -4.28 11.83 5.01
CA TRP A 91 -4.73 12.84 4.06
C TRP A 91 -5.64 12.29 2.97
N LEU A 92 -5.15 11.36 2.13
CA LEU A 92 -5.92 10.92 0.96
C LEU A 92 -7.10 10.03 1.32
N LEU A 93 -6.90 9.01 2.16
CA LEU A 93 -7.96 8.08 2.53
C LEU A 93 -9.12 8.80 3.24
N PRO A 94 -8.91 9.71 4.20
CA PRO A 94 -10.01 10.49 4.79
C PRO A 94 -10.80 11.30 3.76
N ILE A 95 -10.13 11.96 2.81
CA ILE A 95 -10.80 12.73 1.75
C ILE A 95 -11.61 11.84 0.82
N LEU A 96 -11.09 10.67 0.46
CA LEU A 96 -11.79 9.71 -0.38
C LEU A 96 -12.97 9.07 0.36
N ASP A 97 -12.84 8.83 1.65
CA ASP A 97 -13.91 8.28 2.50
C ASP A 97 -15.09 9.24 2.63
N GLU A 98 -14.84 10.53 2.91
CA GLU A 98 -15.88 11.55 2.96
C GLU A 98 -16.60 11.70 1.61
N ARG A 99 -15.87 11.57 0.50
CA ARG A 99 -16.47 11.59 -0.84
C ARG A 99 -17.35 10.39 -1.11
N ALA A 100 -16.90 9.20 -0.73
CA ALA A 100 -17.69 8.00 -0.87
C ALA A 100 -18.98 8.12 -0.04
N LYS A 101 -18.91 8.68 1.20
CA LYS A 101 -20.11 8.98 2.00
C LYS A 101 -21.07 9.95 1.32
N LEU A 102 -20.57 11.00 0.66
CA LEU A 102 -21.42 11.93 -0.11
C LEU A 102 -22.18 11.21 -1.24
N VAL A 103 -21.50 10.34 -1.98
CA VAL A 103 -22.12 9.53 -3.05
C VAL A 103 -23.15 8.56 -2.47
N LEU A 104 -22.84 7.92 -1.33
CA LEU A 104 -23.76 7.03 -0.62
C LEU A 104 -25.01 7.76 -0.11
N ALA A 105 -24.88 9.03 0.25
CA ALA A 105 -26.00 9.90 0.62
C ALA A 105 -26.80 10.44 -0.58
N GLY A 106 -26.47 10.04 -1.80
CA GLY A 106 -27.15 10.48 -3.02
C GLY A 106 -26.69 11.83 -3.57
N ASN A 107 -25.65 12.43 -2.99
CA ASN A 107 -25.08 13.70 -3.45
C ASN A 107 -23.99 13.47 -4.49
N ALA A 108 -23.96 14.29 -5.55
CA ALA A 108 -22.88 14.25 -6.53
C ALA A 108 -21.67 15.06 -6.01
N PRO A 109 -20.53 14.44 -5.67
CA PRO A 109 -19.36 15.17 -5.22
C PRO A 109 -18.76 15.98 -6.37
N ILE A 110 -18.18 17.13 -6.04
CA ILE A 110 -17.46 17.98 -7.00
C ILE A 110 -16.29 17.19 -7.60
N LYS A 111 -16.13 17.28 -8.93
CA LYS A 111 -15.02 16.64 -9.66
C LYS A 111 -13.68 16.99 -9.04
N SER A 112 -12.80 16.01 -8.93
CA SER A 112 -11.49 16.23 -8.34
C SER A 112 -10.51 15.10 -8.58
N TYR A 113 -9.23 15.47 -8.55
CA TYR A 113 -8.10 14.62 -8.90
C TYR A 113 -7.56 13.75 -7.75
N HIS A 114 -8.11 13.84 -6.52
CA HIS A 114 -7.60 13.07 -5.38
C HIS A 114 -7.59 11.54 -5.62
N HIS A 115 -8.56 11.02 -6.38
CA HIS A 115 -8.59 9.59 -6.72
C HIS A 115 -7.42 9.21 -7.65
N ILE A 116 -7.09 10.07 -8.62
CA ILE A 116 -5.95 9.84 -9.52
C ILE A 116 -4.63 9.96 -8.75
N LEU A 117 -4.55 10.95 -7.86
CA LEU A 117 -3.38 11.13 -7.00
C LEU A 117 -3.13 9.91 -6.10
N TYR A 118 -4.19 9.34 -5.52
CA TYR A 118 -4.12 8.11 -4.75
C TYR A 118 -3.60 6.94 -5.60
N ILE A 119 -4.11 6.74 -6.82
CA ILE A 119 -3.60 5.70 -7.74
C ILE A 119 -2.10 5.89 -8.00
N ILE A 120 -1.65 7.12 -8.26
CA ILE A 120 -0.23 7.41 -8.52
C ILE A 120 0.63 7.07 -7.30
N ILE A 121 0.22 7.50 -6.11
CA ILE A 121 0.95 7.23 -4.86
C ILE A 121 1.01 5.72 -4.60
N ASP A 122 -0.11 5.03 -4.75
CA ASP A 122 -0.19 3.59 -4.49
C ASP A 122 0.64 2.80 -5.52
N THR A 123 0.71 3.27 -6.77
CA THR A 123 1.61 2.72 -7.80
C THR A 123 3.08 2.92 -7.45
N ILE A 124 3.48 4.12 -7.01
CA ILE A 124 4.86 4.39 -6.59
C ILE A 124 5.24 3.51 -5.39
N LYS A 125 4.33 3.38 -4.41
CA LYS A 125 4.50 2.55 -3.21
C LYS A 125 4.66 1.08 -3.60
N PHE A 126 3.80 0.56 -4.47
CA PHE A 126 3.87 -0.81 -4.99
C PHE A 126 5.20 -1.10 -5.69
N LEU A 127 5.62 -0.24 -6.63
CA LEU A 127 6.89 -0.40 -7.34
C LEU A 127 8.09 -0.32 -6.39
N SER A 128 8.05 0.58 -5.41
CA SER A 128 9.10 0.73 -4.40
C SER A 128 9.24 -0.53 -3.55
N LEU A 129 8.12 -1.15 -3.14
CA LEU A 129 8.12 -2.41 -2.39
C LEU A 129 8.64 -3.58 -3.23
N ILE A 130 8.29 -3.65 -4.52
CA ILE A 130 8.84 -4.66 -5.44
C ILE A 130 10.35 -4.53 -5.54
N VAL A 131 10.87 -3.33 -5.81
CA VAL A 131 12.30 -3.07 -5.91
C VAL A 131 13.00 -3.41 -4.58
N LEU A 132 12.44 -2.99 -3.45
CA LEU A 132 12.98 -3.28 -2.13
C LEU A 132 13.02 -4.79 -1.86
N GLY A 133 11.97 -5.53 -2.24
CA GLY A 133 11.89 -6.98 -2.13
C GLY A 133 12.98 -7.69 -2.94
N PHE A 134 13.15 -7.31 -4.20
CA PHE A 134 14.19 -7.88 -5.08
C PHE A 134 15.60 -7.59 -4.57
N LEU A 135 15.87 -6.35 -4.17
CA LEU A 135 17.18 -5.97 -3.62
C LEU A 135 17.49 -6.73 -2.33
N SER A 136 16.51 -6.87 -1.45
CA SER A 136 16.66 -7.60 -0.19
C SER A 136 16.90 -9.10 -0.42
N LEU A 137 16.22 -9.70 -1.42
CA LEU A 137 16.42 -11.10 -1.80
C LEU A 137 17.81 -11.32 -2.42
N LYS A 138 18.25 -10.42 -3.31
CA LYS A 138 19.60 -10.45 -3.91
C LYS A 138 20.69 -10.36 -2.84
N SER A 139 20.52 -9.45 -1.87
CA SER A 139 21.44 -9.29 -0.74
C SER A 139 21.55 -10.58 0.08
N LEU A 140 20.40 -11.19 0.41
CA LEU A 140 20.35 -12.47 1.14
C LEU A 140 21.02 -13.62 0.37
N TYR A 141 20.81 -13.69 -0.95
CA TYR A 141 21.43 -14.72 -1.79
C TYR A 141 22.96 -14.59 -1.83
N HIS A 142 23.48 -13.37 -1.97
CA HIS A 142 24.91 -13.12 -1.93
C HIS A 142 25.50 -13.52 -0.57
N GLU A 143 24.91 -13.09 0.54
CA GLU A 143 25.39 -13.42 1.89
C GLU A 143 25.46 -14.93 2.15
N LYS A 144 24.49 -15.70 1.66
CA LYS A 144 24.47 -17.16 1.80
C LYS A 144 25.47 -17.88 0.89
N ARG A 145 25.88 -17.28 -0.23
CA ARG A 145 26.82 -17.89 -1.20
C ARG A 145 28.28 -17.71 -0.81
N TYR A 146 28.60 -16.70 0.01
CA TYR A 146 29.96 -16.37 0.45
C TYR A 146 30.18 -16.62 1.96
N SER A 147 29.27 -17.32 2.63
CA SER A 147 29.40 -17.82 4.00
C SER A 147 29.59 -19.32 3.99
#